data_AF-A0A445L254-F1
#
_entry.id   AF-A0A445L254-F1
#
_cell.length_a   1.000
_cell.length_b   1.000
_cell.length_c   1.000
_cell.angle_alpha   90.00
_cell.angle_beta   90.00
_cell.angle_gamma   90.00
#
_symmetry.space_group_name_H-M   'P 1'
#
loop_
_entity.id
_entity.type
_entity.pdbx_description
1 polymer ?
#
loop_
_entity_poly.entity_id
_entity_poly.type
_entity_poly.pdbx_seq_one_letter_code
_entity_poly.pdbx_strand_id
1 'polypeptide(L)'
;MASICDNDIPLRLHNIDAFIASYRNSLHSLRATALEAARSQSELAEVKAKLREAEDELVKALAVKTRREAKRMALKEAIVSVKGRIEDLKTSIQKQRTKNEECATVVSHHRLVLEVSEQKSNESSEHRDEVQEAISWYNRILGFQIEGGRGVKFSFKNINVDNPNEEFFFTIRHEDDVYTLLNCKPSVKDTDELIHELNNTNGLFKFVRTMRKKFQEVVAQGRLSMTTNEHQESAFISASGPVLSISTITEDNDHQDEPTKGNAHLQKQVNRRRVKSAILSPGSASSVRQSPRLKVSTQILKLYGDVGSTV
;
A
#
# COMPACT_ATOMS: atom_id res chain seq x y z
N MET A 1 -130.11 -23.00 88.05
CA MET A 1 -129.24 -22.02 88.73
C MET A 1 -127.90 -22.71 88.93
N ALA A 2 -126.99 -22.64 87.96
CA ALA A 2 -126.08 -21.54 87.61
C ALA A 2 -124.78 -21.58 88.43
N SER A 3 -123.64 -21.49 87.73
CA SER A 3 -122.26 -21.38 88.22
C SER A 3 -121.38 -22.66 88.20
N ILE A 4 -121.36 -23.36 87.06
CA ILE A 4 -120.18 -24.13 86.61
C ILE A 4 -119.43 -23.36 85.50
N CYS A 5 -119.97 -22.22 85.05
CA CYS A 5 -119.39 -21.45 83.94
C CYS A 5 -118.48 -20.28 84.38
N ASP A 6 -118.38 -19.93 85.67
CA ASP A 6 -117.72 -18.66 86.06
C ASP A 6 -116.20 -18.76 86.25
N ASN A 7 -115.64 -19.94 86.58
CA ASN A 7 -114.18 -20.13 86.74
C ASN A 7 -113.46 -20.66 85.49
N ASP A 8 -114.18 -21.34 84.59
CA ASP A 8 -113.61 -21.90 83.35
C ASP A 8 -113.33 -20.83 82.30
N ILE A 9 -114.11 -19.75 82.29
CA ILE A 9 -113.95 -18.64 81.35
C ILE A 9 -112.62 -17.90 81.62
N PRO A 10 -112.30 -17.44 82.85
CA PRO A 10 -111.01 -16.81 83.17
C PRO A 10 -109.79 -17.71 82.87
N LEU A 11 -109.89 -19.01 83.17
CA LEU A 11 -108.80 -19.96 82.90
C LEU A 11 -108.53 -20.13 81.40
N ARG A 12 -109.60 -20.22 80.58
CA ARG A 12 -109.45 -20.29 79.12
C ARG A 12 -108.92 -18.99 78.53
N LEU A 13 -109.35 -17.83 79.03
CA LEU A 13 -108.79 -16.53 78.66
C LEU A 13 -107.29 -16.44 78.98
N HIS A 14 -106.88 -16.84 80.19
CA HIS A 14 -105.46 -16.86 80.57
C HIS A 14 -104.60 -17.77 79.69
N ASN A 15 -105.11 -18.96 79.35
CA ASN A 15 -104.42 -19.87 78.43
C ASN A 15 -104.32 -19.31 77.00
N ILE A 16 -105.36 -18.63 76.52
CA ILE A 16 -105.34 -17.92 75.23
C ILE A 16 -104.31 -16.79 75.26
N ASP A 17 -104.26 -15.99 76.33
CA ASP A 17 -103.30 -14.90 76.49
C ASP A 17 -101.85 -15.42 76.57
N ALA A 18 -101.61 -16.50 77.32
CA ALA A 18 -100.30 -17.16 77.41
C ALA A 18 -99.87 -17.74 76.06
N PHE A 19 -100.79 -18.35 75.31
CA PHE A 19 -100.55 -18.83 73.95
C PHE A 19 -100.23 -17.67 73.00
N ILE A 20 -101.00 -16.58 73.02
CA ILE A 20 -100.77 -15.39 72.21
C ILE A 20 -99.40 -14.77 72.55
N ALA A 21 -99.03 -14.69 73.83
CA ALA A 21 -97.73 -14.17 74.26
C ALA A 21 -96.58 -15.06 73.78
N SER A 22 -96.69 -16.40 73.95
CA SER A 22 -95.71 -17.37 73.45
C SER A 22 -95.56 -17.30 71.93
N TYR A 23 -96.67 -17.25 71.20
CA TYR A 23 -96.69 -17.14 69.74
C TYR A 23 -96.07 -15.82 69.26
N ARG A 24 -96.37 -14.69 69.91
CA ARG A 24 -95.73 -13.40 69.64
C ARG A 24 -94.22 -13.45 69.89
N ASN A 25 -93.78 -14.05 70.99
CA ASN A 25 -92.35 -14.20 71.29
C ASN A 25 -91.64 -15.08 70.26
N SER A 26 -92.27 -16.18 69.83
CA SER A 26 -91.77 -17.04 68.76
C SER A 26 -91.64 -16.30 67.43
N LEU A 27 -92.65 -15.51 67.04
CA LEU A 27 -92.60 -14.67 65.84
C LEU A 27 -91.51 -13.60 65.93
N HIS A 28 -91.33 -12.96 67.09
CA HIS A 28 -90.25 -12.01 67.31
C HIS A 28 -88.87 -12.67 67.20
N SER A 29 -88.70 -13.86 67.77
CA SER A 29 -87.47 -14.65 67.66
C SER A 29 -87.18 -15.05 66.21
N LEU A 30 -88.18 -15.58 65.49
CA LEU A 30 -88.05 -15.93 64.08
C LEU A 30 -87.68 -14.73 63.21
N ARG A 31 -88.30 -13.57 63.47
CA ARG A 31 -87.98 -12.32 62.77
C ARG A 31 -86.54 -11.89 63.05
N ALA A 32 -86.07 -11.97 64.30
CA ALA A 32 -84.69 -11.64 64.65
C ALA A 32 -83.70 -12.56 63.93
N THR A 33 -83.96 -13.88 63.93
CA THR A 33 -83.14 -14.86 63.19
C THR A 33 -83.13 -14.60 61.69
N ALA A 34 -84.28 -14.26 61.08
CA ALA A 34 -84.36 -13.95 59.66
C ALA A 34 -83.56 -12.70 59.28
N LEU A 35 -83.62 -11.65 60.11
CA LEU A 35 -82.82 -10.43 59.92
C LEU A 35 -81.32 -10.71 60.05
N GLU A 36 -80.91 -11.52 61.02
CA GLU A 36 -79.50 -11.88 61.21
C GLU A 36 -78.97 -12.77 60.07
N ALA A 37 -79.79 -13.70 59.57
CA ALA A 37 -79.46 -14.51 58.40
C ALA A 37 -79.32 -13.65 57.13
N ALA A 38 -80.20 -12.67 56.93
CA ALA A 38 -80.11 -11.72 55.82
C ALA A 38 -78.84 -10.86 55.90
N ARG A 39 -78.48 -10.40 57.11
CA ARG A 39 -77.22 -9.68 57.35
C ARG A 39 -76.01 -10.55 57.03
N SER A 40 -75.97 -11.76 57.59
CA SER A 40 -74.90 -12.73 57.36
C SER A 40 -74.74 -13.08 55.87
N GLN A 41 -75.85 -13.17 55.13
CA GLN A 41 -75.82 -13.43 53.69
C GLN A 41 -75.20 -12.27 52.90
N SER A 42 -75.48 -11.02 53.31
CA SER A 42 -74.86 -9.82 52.71
C SER A 42 -73.35 -9.80 52.97
N GLU A 43 -72.92 -10.04 54.21
CA GLU A 43 -71.50 -10.09 54.58
C GLU A 43 -70.76 -11.22 53.83
N LEU A 44 -71.39 -12.40 53.70
CA LEU A 44 -70.85 -13.52 52.93
C LEU A 44 -70.72 -13.20 51.43
N ALA A 45 -71.66 -12.46 50.85
CA ALA A 45 -71.56 -12.00 49.46
C ALA A 45 -70.39 -11.02 49.27
N GLU A 46 -70.18 -10.11 50.22
CA GLU A 46 -69.05 -9.17 50.20
C GLU A 46 -67.70 -9.91 50.30
N VAL A 47 -67.57 -10.86 51.24
CA VAL A 47 -66.35 -11.66 51.39
C VAL A 47 -66.07 -12.50 50.15
N LYS A 48 -67.09 -13.08 49.52
CA LYS A 48 -66.94 -13.81 48.25
C LYS A 48 -66.46 -12.92 47.11
N ALA A 49 -66.94 -11.67 47.04
CA ALA A 49 -66.48 -10.71 46.04
C ALA A 49 -65.00 -10.38 46.24
N LYS A 50 -64.59 -10.07 47.48
CA LYS A 50 -63.18 -9.79 47.83
C LYS A 50 -62.26 -10.98 47.56
N LEU A 51 -62.72 -12.20 47.81
CA LEU A 51 -61.96 -13.42 47.51
C LEU A 51 -61.68 -13.54 46.01
N ARG A 52 -62.70 -13.33 45.16
CA ARG A 52 -62.53 -13.36 43.71
C ARG A 52 -61.56 -12.29 43.21
N GLU A 53 -61.67 -11.08 43.75
CA GLU A 53 -60.74 -9.99 43.41
C GLU A 53 -59.29 -10.35 43.78
N ALA A 54 -59.06 -10.90 44.97
CA ALA A 54 -57.74 -11.34 45.41
C ALA A 54 -57.19 -12.51 44.56
N GLU A 55 -58.04 -13.45 44.15
CA GLU A 55 -57.68 -14.53 43.22
C GLU A 55 -57.25 -13.98 41.85
N ASP A 56 -57.99 -13.02 41.29
CA ASP A 56 -57.66 -12.38 40.01
C ASP A 56 -56.34 -11.59 40.09
N GLU A 57 -56.11 -10.88 41.20
CA GLU A 57 -54.84 -10.19 41.45
C GLU A 57 -53.67 -11.16 41.57
N LEU A 58 -53.87 -12.29 42.25
CA LEU A 58 -52.85 -13.35 42.36
C LEU A 58 -52.49 -13.91 40.98
N VAL A 59 -53.49 -14.19 40.14
CA VAL A 59 -53.27 -14.67 38.76
C VAL A 59 -52.48 -13.64 37.95
N LYS A 60 -52.83 -12.35 38.04
CA LYS A 60 -52.09 -11.26 37.39
C LYS A 60 -50.64 -11.16 37.90
N ALA A 61 -50.45 -11.26 39.22
CA ALA A 61 -49.13 -11.21 39.84
C ALA A 61 -48.24 -12.39 39.42
N LEU A 62 -48.82 -13.60 39.33
CA LEU A 62 -48.14 -14.78 38.83
C LEU A 62 -47.70 -14.63 37.38
N ALA A 63 -48.56 -14.09 36.51
CA ALA A 63 -48.20 -13.82 35.11
C ALA A 63 -47.01 -12.86 34.99
N VAL A 64 -47.00 -11.78 35.79
CA VAL A 64 -45.88 -10.83 35.85
C VAL A 64 -44.61 -11.49 36.35
N LYS A 65 -44.70 -12.34 37.39
CA LYS A 65 -43.57 -13.08 37.95
C LYS A 65 -42.94 -14.01 36.90
N THR A 66 -43.75 -14.82 36.22
CA THR A 66 -43.28 -15.74 35.16
C THR A 66 -42.59 -14.98 34.04
N ARG A 67 -43.16 -13.84 33.61
CA ARG A 67 -42.52 -13.00 32.59
C ARG A 67 -41.18 -12.42 33.04
N ARG A 68 -41.08 -11.94 34.28
CA ARG A 68 -39.82 -11.42 34.84
C ARG A 68 -38.77 -12.51 34.93
N GLU A 69 -39.17 -13.71 35.34
CA GLU A 69 -38.29 -14.86 35.44
C GLU A 69 -37.76 -15.30 34.07
N ALA A 70 -38.63 -15.36 33.05
CA ALA A 70 -38.21 -15.62 31.68
C ALA A 70 -37.18 -14.59 31.17
N LYS A 71 -37.41 -13.29 31.44
CA LYS A 71 -36.44 -12.23 31.09
C LYS A 71 -35.10 -12.41 31.80
N ARG A 72 -35.13 -12.81 33.08
CA ARG A 72 -33.91 -13.07 33.88
C ARG A 72 -33.11 -14.23 33.29
N MET A 73 -33.79 -15.30 32.87
CA MET A 73 -33.14 -16.46 32.24
C MET A 73 -32.53 -16.10 30.88
N ALA A 74 -33.27 -15.39 30.02
CA ALA A 74 -32.73 -14.91 28.74
C ALA A 74 -31.49 -14.02 28.91
N LEU A 75 -31.47 -13.16 29.94
CA LEU A 75 -30.31 -12.32 30.23
C LEU A 75 -29.11 -13.14 30.73
N LYS A 76 -29.34 -14.19 31.52
CA LYS A 76 -28.27 -15.11 31.93
C LYS A 76 -27.66 -15.83 30.73
N GLU A 77 -28.49 -16.34 29.82
CA GLU A 77 -28.02 -16.98 28.59
C GLU A 77 -27.23 -16.00 27.71
N ALA A 78 -27.70 -14.76 27.59
CA ALA A 78 -26.97 -13.71 26.88
C ALA A 78 -25.59 -13.42 27.51
N ILE A 79 -25.50 -13.36 28.84
CA ILE A 79 -24.21 -13.19 29.55
C ILE A 79 -23.28 -14.37 29.25
N VAL A 80 -23.77 -15.61 29.31
CA VAL A 80 -22.97 -16.81 29.02
C VAL A 80 -22.48 -16.78 27.56
N SER A 81 -23.35 -16.42 26.62
CA SER A 81 -23.01 -16.26 25.21
C SER A 81 -21.93 -15.20 24.99
N VAL A 82 -22.07 -14.01 25.60
CA VAL A 82 -21.08 -12.93 25.50
C VAL A 82 -19.74 -13.34 26.12
N LYS A 83 -19.75 -14.04 27.25
CA LYS A 83 -18.52 -14.58 27.86
C LYS A 83 -17.79 -15.54 26.93
N GLY A 84 -18.52 -16.45 26.27
CA GLY A 84 -17.94 -17.34 25.26
C GLY A 84 -17.24 -16.56 24.14
N ARG A 85 -17.93 -15.56 23.58
CA ARG A 85 -17.36 -14.70 22.52
C ARG A 85 -16.12 -13.93 22.96
N ILE A 86 -16.04 -13.52 24.23
CA ILE A 86 -14.85 -12.83 24.78
C ILE A 86 -13.66 -13.79 24.83
N GLU A 87 -13.85 -15.03 25.28
CA GLU A 87 -12.77 -16.02 25.30
C GLU A 87 -12.34 -16.41 23.88
N ASP A 88 -13.28 -16.59 22.95
CA ASP A 88 -12.96 -16.81 21.53
C ASP A 88 -12.12 -15.67 20.95
N LEU A 89 -12.52 -14.42 21.19
CA LEU A 89 -11.77 -13.25 20.73
C LEU A 89 -10.38 -13.18 21.36
N LYS A 90 -10.26 -13.50 22.65
CA LYS A 90 -8.98 -13.52 23.37
C LYS A 90 -8.02 -14.56 22.79
N THR A 91 -8.51 -15.78 22.49
CA THR A 91 -7.68 -16.80 21.84
C THR A 91 -7.25 -16.36 20.42
N SER A 92 -8.15 -15.73 19.66
CA SER A 92 -7.84 -15.20 18.33
C SER A 92 -6.79 -14.08 18.38
N ILE A 93 -6.88 -13.16 19.34
CA ILE A 93 -5.90 -12.09 19.55
C ILE A 93 -4.53 -12.69 19.88
N GLN A 94 -4.47 -13.69 20.77
CA GLN A 94 -3.22 -14.32 21.14
C GLN A 94 -2.56 -15.02 19.95
N LYS A 95 -3.34 -15.76 19.15
CA LYS A 95 -2.88 -16.39 17.90
C LYS A 95 -2.36 -15.36 16.89
N GLN A 96 -2.98 -14.19 16.80
CA GLN A 96 -2.52 -13.14 15.90
C GLN A 96 -1.22 -12.50 16.38
N ARG A 97 -1.04 -12.33 17.71
CA ARG A 97 0.20 -11.82 18.28
C ARG A 97 1.38 -12.74 17.98
N THR A 98 1.24 -14.05 18.19
CA THR A 98 2.31 -15.01 17.89
C THR A 98 2.68 -15.00 16.40
N LYS A 99 1.68 -14.95 15.51
CA LYS A 99 1.94 -14.81 14.06
C LYS A 99 2.64 -13.52 13.69
N ASN A 100 2.27 -12.40 14.33
CA ASN A 100 2.94 -11.12 14.09
C ASN A 100 4.40 -11.16 14.57
N GLU A 101 4.67 -11.81 15.70
CA GLU A 101 6.03 -12.01 16.22
C GLU A 101 6.86 -12.88 15.27
N GLU A 102 6.32 -13.99 14.77
CA GLU A 102 6.95 -14.84 13.74
C GLU A 102 7.23 -14.06 12.45
N CYS A 103 6.30 -13.23 12.00
CA CYS A 103 6.51 -12.38 10.82
C CYS A 103 7.61 -11.35 11.08
N ALA A 104 7.63 -10.73 12.26
CA ALA A 104 8.65 -9.75 12.63
C ALA A 104 10.06 -10.36 12.65
N THR A 105 10.23 -11.60 13.10
CA THR A 105 11.53 -12.30 13.06
C THR A 105 11.95 -12.67 11.64
N VAL A 106 11.01 -13.06 10.78
CA VAL A 106 11.30 -13.34 9.36
C VAL A 106 11.73 -12.05 8.62
N VAL A 107 11.04 -10.94 8.87
CA VAL A 107 11.36 -9.64 8.26
C VAL A 107 12.71 -9.14 8.74
N SER A 108 13.01 -9.25 10.03
CA SER A 108 14.32 -8.84 10.56
C SER A 108 15.47 -9.67 9.98
N HIS A 109 15.26 -10.98 9.84
CA HIS A 109 16.23 -11.88 9.18
C HIS A 109 16.46 -11.49 7.72
N HIS A 110 15.40 -11.27 6.94
CA HIS A 110 15.53 -10.84 5.54
C HIS A 110 16.27 -9.51 5.40
N ARG A 111 16.01 -8.56 6.31
CA ARG A 111 16.72 -7.27 6.31
C ARG A 111 18.22 -7.45 6.51
N LEU A 112 18.63 -8.32 7.44
CA LEU A 112 20.05 -8.62 7.68
C LEU A 112 20.70 -9.28 6.46
N VAL A 113 20.02 -10.23 5.81
CA VAL A 113 20.53 -10.89 4.60
C VAL A 113 20.71 -9.89 3.45
N LEU A 114 19.76 -8.96 3.27
CA LEU A 114 19.86 -7.90 2.25
C LEU A 114 21.05 -6.97 2.51
N GLU A 115 21.23 -6.51 3.76
CA GLU A 115 22.34 -5.63 4.13
C GLU A 115 23.71 -6.28 3.85
N VAL A 116 23.87 -7.58 4.17
CA VAL A 116 25.07 -8.35 3.85
C VAL A 116 25.28 -8.50 2.35
N SER A 117 24.20 -8.64 1.57
CA SER A 117 24.30 -8.76 0.11
C SER A 117 24.67 -7.43 -0.55
N GLU A 118 24.08 -6.31 -0.12
CA GLU A 118 24.37 -4.98 -0.64
C GLU A 118 25.83 -4.58 -0.39
N GLN A 119 26.35 -4.88 0.80
CA GLN A 119 27.76 -4.64 1.11
C GLN A 119 28.70 -5.40 0.16
N LYS A 120 28.43 -6.71 -0.06
CA LYS A 120 29.22 -7.52 -1.00
C LYS A 120 29.13 -7.03 -2.44
N SER A 121 27.96 -6.54 -2.88
CA SER A 121 27.82 -6.00 -4.23
C SER A 121 28.56 -4.69 -4.43
N ASN A 122 28.60 -3.83 -3.41
CA ASN A 122 29.31 -2.56 -3.47
C ASN A 122 30.82 -2.80 -3.63
N GLU A 123 31.41 -3.68 -2.81
CA GLU A 123 32.81 -4.09 -2.92
C GLU A 123 33.13 -4.70 -4.31
N SER A 124 32.23 -5.50 -4.87
CA SER A 124 32.37 -6.04 -6.23
C SER A 124 32.26 -4.99 -7.34
N SER A 125 31.53 -3.91 -7.11
CA SER A 125 31.31 -2.86 -8.13
C SER A 125 32.54 -1.96 -8.28
N GLU A 126 33.18 -1.59 -7.17
CA GLU A 126 34.40 -0.78 -7.15
C GLU A 126 35.53 -1.47 -7.91
N HIS A 127 35.74 -2.77 -7.69
CA HIS A 127 36.77 -3.53 -8.40
C HIS A 127 36.47 -3.65 -9.91
N ARG A 128 35.20 -3.70 -10.31
CA ARG A 128 34.81 -3.77 -11.73
C ARG A 128 35.14 -2.47 -12.46
N ASP A 129 35.02 -1.33 -11.78
CA ASP A 129 35.25 -0.01 -12.37
C ASP A 129 36.74 0.25 -12.61
N GLU A 130 37.62 -0.17 -11.68
CA GLU A 130 39.09 -0.08 -11.84
C GLU A 130 39.60 -0.90 -13.05
N VAL A 131 39.10 -2.12 -13.21
CA VAL A 131 39.47 -2.99 -14.34
C VAL A 131 39.02 -2.37 -15.68
N GLN A 132 37.82 -1.78 -15.71
CA GLN A 132 37.30 -1.15 -16.91
C GLN A 132 38.06 0.13 -17.29
N GLU A 133 38.50 0.90 -16.30
CA GLU A 133 39.35 2.07 -16.50
C GLU A 133 40.71 1.66 -17.09
N ALA A 134 41.35 0.62 -16.53
CA ALA A 134 42.60 0.08 -17.05
C ALA A 134 42.48 -0.38 -18.50
N ILE A 135 41.44 -1.14 -18.85
CA ILE A 135 41.16 -1.59 -20.23
C ILE A 135 41.03 -0.39 -21.16
N SER A 136 40.26 0.63 -20.75
CA SER A 136 40.04 1.84 -21.55
C SER A 136 41.34 2.62 -21.80
N TRP A 137 42.20 2.71 -20.78
CA TRP A 137 43.52 3.33 -20.90
C TRP A 137 44.42 2.60 -21.90
N TYR A 138 44.53 1.26 -21.79
CA TYR A 138 45.33 0.46 -22.72
C TYR A 138 44.79 0.53 -24.15
N ASN A 139 43.47 0.46 -24.33
CA ASN A 139 42.85 0.55 -25.65
C ASN A 139 43.18 1.89 -26.34
N ARG A 140 43.17 2.98 -25.57
CA ARG A 140 43.50 4.33 -26.05
C ARG A 140 44.98 4.46 -26.41
N ILE A 141 45.89 4.07 -25.50
CA ILE A 141 47.33 4.27 -25.68
C ILE A 141 47.90 3.38 -26.77
N LEU A 142 47.48 2.11 -26.82
CA LEU A 142 47.99 1.14 -27.79
C LEU A 142 47.29 1.23 -29.14
N GLY A 143 46.13 1.90 -29.21
CA GLY A 143 45.23 1.84 -30.36
C GLY A 143 44.84 0.39 -30.64
N PHE A 144 44.58 -0.40 -29.61
CA PHE A 144 44.41 -1.85 -29.72
C PHE A 144 43.21 -2.28 -28.90
N GLN A 145 42.26 -2.96 -29.53
CA GLN A 145 41.01 -3.37 -28.89
C GLN A 145 40.78 -4.86 -29.15
N ILE A 146 40.28 -5.55 -28.12
CA ILE A 146 39.91 -6.96 -28.20
C ILE A 146 38.40 -7.06 -27.97
N GLU A 147 37.69 -7.70 -28.90
CA GLU A 147 36.25 -7.92 -28.81
C GLU A 147 35.95 -9.42 -28.88
N GLY A 148 35.18 -9.91 -27.90
CA GLY A 148 34.69 -11.29 -27.87
C GLY A 148 33.40 -11.46 -28.67
N GLY A 149 33.26 -12.59 -29.36
CA GLY A 149 32.07 -12.94 -30.14
C GLY A 149 32.15 -14.37 -30.66
N ARG A 150 31.82 -14.60 -31.95
CA ARG A 150 32.02 -15.91 -32.62
C ARG A 150 33.49 -16.35 -32.73
N GLY A 151 34.40 -15.43 -32.43
CA GLY A 151 35.83 -15.61 -32.23
C GLY A 151 36.34 -14.40 -31.45
N VAL A 152 37.65 -14.30 -31.27
CA VAL A 152 38.29 -13.13 -30.67
C VAL A 152 38.76 -12.21 -31.79
N LYS A 153 38.18 -11.02 -31.87
CA LYS A 153 38.56 -9.98 -32.84
C LYS A 153 39.61 -9.07 -32.22
N PHE A 154 40.72 -8.93 -32.91
CA PHE A 154 41.83 -8.05 -32.57
C PHE A 154 41.82 -6.88 -33.55
N SER A 155 41.49 -5.69 -33.04
CA SER A 155 41.40 -4.46 -33.81
C SER A 155 42.55 -3.52 -33.45
N PHE A 156 43.14 -2.92 -34.46
CA PHE A 156 44.22 -1.96 -34.34
C PHE A 156 43.85 -0.66 -35.05
N LYS A 157 44.16 0.44 -34.37
CA LYS A 157 44.16 1.81 -34.86
C LYS A 157 45.58 2.36 -34.71
N ASN A 158 45.82 3.58 -35.18
CA ASN A 158 47.14 4.22 -35.16
C ASN A 158 48.21 3.40 -35.91
N ILE A 159 47.81 2.73 -37.01
CA ILE A 159 48.73 2.05 -37.92
C ILE A 159 49.06 2.96 -39.10
N ASN A 160 48.05 3.54 -39.75
CA ASN A 160 48.25 4.50 -40.82
C ASN A 160 48.38 5.92 -40.23
N VAL A 161 49.51 6.58 -40.49
CA VAL A 161 49.77 7.95 -40.00
C VAL A 161 48.84 8.98 -40.64
N ASP A 162 48.43 8.75 -41.89
CA ASP A 162 47.58 9.69 -42.63
C ASP A 162 46.10 9.57 -42.19
N ASN A 163 45.72 8.39 -41.70
CA ASN A 163 44.40 8.13 -41.14
C ASN A 163 44.50 7.28 -39.85
N PRO A 164 44.80 7.90 -38.69
CA PRO A 164 45.00 7.18 -37.43
C PRO A 164 43.78 6.39 -36.96
N ASN A 165 42.58 6.77 -37.41
CA ASN A 165 41.32 6.12 -37.04
C ASN A 165 40.97 4.92 -37.93
N GLU A 166 41.76 4.66 -38.99
CA GLU A 166 41.60 3.48 -39.83
C GLU A 166 41.76 2.20 -39.02
N GLU A 167 40.80 1.28 -39.16
CA GLU A 167 40.75 0.03 -38.40
C GLU A 167 41.32 -1.12 -39.22
N PHE A 168 42.37 -1.74 -38.68
CA PHE A 168 42.98 -2.98 -39.18
C PHE A 168 42.62 -4.07 -38.20
N PHE A 169 42.12 -5.21 -38.65
CA PHE A 169 41.72 -6.24 -37.71
C PHE A 169 41.88 -7.65 -38.26
N PHE A 170 41.96 -8.59 -37.34
CA PHE A 170 41.79 -9.99 -37.64
C PHE A 170 40.92 -10.65 -36.57
N THR A 171 40.35 -11.80 -36.88
CA THR A 171 39.54 -12.58 -35.96
C THR A 171 40.02 -14.01 -35.98
N ILE A 172 40.38 -14.53 -34.82
CA ILE A 172 40.76 -15.94 -34.65
C ILE A 172 39.71 -16.66 -33.80
N ARG A 173 39.51 -17.94 -34.07
CA ARG A 173 38.72 -18.85 -33.23
C ARG A 173 39.63 -19.98 -32.78
N HIS A 174 39.52 -20.36 -31.52
CA HIS A 174 40.21 -21.51 -30.95
C HIS A 174 39.16 -22.58 -30.64
N GLU A 175 39.23 -23.71 -31.34
CA GLU A 175 38.33 -24.85 -31.21
C GLU A 175 39.13 -26.14 -31.41
N ASP A 176 38.87 -27.16 -30.60
CA ASP A 176 39.58 -28.45 -30.63
C ASP A 176 41.12 -28.33 -30.59
N ASP A 177 41.62 -27.43 -29.74
CA ASP A 177 43.06 -27.08 -29.59
C ASP A 177 43.73 -26.55 -30.87
N VAL A 178 42.93 -26.04 -31.82
CA VAL A 178 43.40 -25.45 -33.07
C VAL A 178 42.87 -24.02 -33.23
N TYR A 179 43.78 -23.09 -33.49
CA TYR A 179 43.49 -21.74 -33.94
C TYR A 179 43.17 -21.73 -35.44
N THR A 180 42.06 -21.10 -35.78
CA THR A 180 41.62 -20.84 -37.15
C THR A 180 41.42 -19.35 -37.36
N LEU A 181 41.82 -18.84 -38.52
CA LEU A 181 41.58 -17.46 -38.92
C LEU A 181 40.19 -17.34 -39.56
N LEU A 182 39.32 -16.52 -38.97
CA LEU A 182 37.97 -16.26 -39.49
C LEU A 182 37.92 -15.08 -40.45
N ASN A 183 38.63 -14.00 -40.12
CA ASN A 183 38.61 -12.76 -40.91
C ASN A 183 39.93 -12.02 -40.73
N CYS A 184 40.38 -11.31 -41.76
CA CYS A 184 41.54 -10.44 -41.72
C CYS A 184 41.38 -9.30 -42.74
N LYS A 185 41.48 -8.05 -42.28
CA LYS A 185 41.38 -6.87 -43.13
C LYS A 185 42.43 -5.84 -42.74
N PRO A 186 43.25 -5.34 -43.69
CA PRO A 186 43.43 -5.83 -45.07
C PRO A 186 44.07 -7.24 -45.10
N SER A 187 43.97 -7.95 -46.23
CA SER A 187 44.57 -9.28 -46.35
C SER A 187 46.10 -9.19 -46.23
N VAL A 188 46.67 -10.00 -45.33
CA VAL A 188 48.11 -10.07 -45.09
C VAL A 188 48.70 -11.29 -45.80
N LYS A 189 49.86 -11.13 -46.43
CA LYS A 189 50.62 -12.25 -47.01
C LYS A 189 51.20 -13.13 -45.89
N ASP A 190 51.33 -14.43 -46.16
CA ASP A 190 51.92 -15.43 -45.24
C ASP A 190 51.08 -15.70 -43.97
N THR A 191 49.79 -15.35 -43.98
CA THR A 191 48.94 -15.53 -42.79
C THR A 191 48.77 -17.00 -42.42
N ASP A 192 48.75 -17.91 -43.40
CA ASP A 192 48.65 -19.36 -43.17
C ASP A 192 49.87 -19.91 -42.41
N GLU A 193 51.08 -19.41 -42.72
CA GLU A 193 52.31 -19.77 -42.00
C GLU A 193 52.26 -19.27 -40.54
N LEU A 194 51.75 -18.04 -40.34
CA LEU A 194 51.59 -17.48 -39.00
C LEU A 194 50.57 -18.26 -38.16
N ILE A 195 49.48 -18.75 -38.76
CA ILE A 195 48.51 -19.60 -38.08
C ILE A 195 49.11 -20.98 -37.76
N HIS A 196 49.89 -21.55 -38.68
CA HIS A 196 50.61 -22.80 -38.42
C HIS A 196 51.63 -22.64 -37.28
N GLU A 197 52.40 -21.54 -37.24
CA GLU A 197 53.29 -21.22 -36.12
C GLU A 197 52.52 -21.03 -34.80
N LEU A 198 51.37 -20.35 -34.84
CA LEU A 198 50.51 -20.15 -33.68
C LEU A 198 50.01 -21.48 -33.11
N ASN A 199 49.58 -22.41 -33.98
CA ASN A 199 49.14 -23.74 -33.58
C ASN A 199 50.28 -24.58 -32.98
N ASN A 200 51.52 -24.42 -33.47
CA ASN A 200 52.67 -25.16 -32.94
C ASN A 200 53.21 -24.60 -31.63
N THR A 201 53.16 -23.28 -31.43
CA THR A 201 53.81 -22.60 -30.30
C THR A 201 52.85 -22.12 -29.22
N ASN A 202 51.55 -22.08 -29.52
CA ASN A 202 50.51 -21.42 -28.71
C ASN A 202 50.86 -19.95 -28.34
N GLY A 203 51.69 -19.30 -29.17
CA GLY A 203 52.28 -17.99 -28.90
C GLY A 203 51.41 -16.80 -29.31
N LEU A 204 50.21 -16.67 -28.73
CA LEU A 204 49.24 -15.64 -29.15
C LEU A 204 49.79 -14.20 -29.12
N PHE A 205 50.53 -13.82 -28.07
CA PHE A 205 51.12 -12.47 -27.98
C PHE A 205 52.13 -12.19 -29.10
N LYS A 206 52.93 -13.20 -29.48
CA LYS A 206 53.88 -13.08 -30.59
C LYS A 206 53.13 -12.93 -31.90
N PHE A 207 52.11 -13.76 -32.12
CA PHE A 207 51.25 -13.69 -33.30
C PHE A 207 50.59 -12.31 -33.46
N VAL A 208 49.94 -11.78 -32.41
CA VAL A 208 49.29 -10.46 -32.42
C VAL A 208 50.28 -9.35 -32.78
N ARG A 209 51.51 -9.40 -32.23
CA ARG A 209 52.58 -8.43 -32.55
C ARG A 209 53.05 -8.55 -34.00
N THR A 210 53.20 -9.77 -34.51
CA THR A 210 53.60 -10.02 -35.90
C THR A 210 52.53 -9.54 -36.87
N MET A 211 51.25 -9.80 -36.59
CA MET A 211 50.13 -9.29 -37.39
C MET A 211 50.11 -7.76 -37.45
N ARG A 212 50.34 -7.08 -36.32
CA ARG A 212 50.45 -5.61 -36.30
C ARG A 212 51.57 -5.10 -37.21
N LYS A 213 52.75 -5.73 -37.18
CA LYS A 213 53.87 -5.38 -38.07
C LYS A 213 53.53 -5.59 -39.55
N LYS A 214 52.90 -6.72 -39.88
CA LYS A 214 52.46 -7.00 -41.25
C LYS A 214 51.45 -5.98 -41.75
N PHE A 215 50.51 -5.52 -40.92
CA PHE A 215 49.62 -4.41 -41.29
C PHE A 215 50.38 -3.10 -41.55
N GLN A 216 51.41 -2.79 -40.75
CA GLN A 216 52.28 -1.62 -41.00
C GLN A 216 53.03 -1.74 -42.33
N GLU A 217 53.53 -2.93 -42.66
CA GLU A 217 54.20 -3.21 -43.95
C GLU A 217 53.24 -3.02 -45.13
N VAL A 218 51.99 -3.49 -45.01
CA VAL A 218 50.95 -3.29 -46.05
C VAL A 218 50.70 -1.80 -46.29
N VAL A 219 50.60 -1.00 -45.23
CA VAL A 219 50.45 0.46 -45.37
C VAL A 219 51.69 1.10 -46.03
N ALA A 220 52.90 0.67 -45.66
CA ALA A 220 54.13 1.17 -46.27
C ALA A 220 54.24 0.81 -47.77
N GLN A 221 53.84 -0.40 -48.15
CA GLN A 221 53.81 -0.84 -49.56
C GLN A 221 52.78 -0.07 -50.39
N GLY A 222 51.61 0.23 -49.81
CA GLY A 222 50.60 1.10 -50.44
C GLY A 222 51.12 2.51 -50.74
N ARG A 223 52.06 3.04 -49.93
CA ARG A 223 52.73 4.32 -50.21
C ARG A 223 53.74 4.25 -51.35
N LEU A 224 54.47 3.14 -51.49
CA LEU A 224 55.48 2.94 -52.55
C LEU A 224 54.90 2.82 -53.96
N SER A 225 53.67 2.31 -54.10
CA SER A 225 52.99 2.24 -55.41
C SER A 225 52.48 3.59 -55.92
N MET A 226 52.37 4.61 -55.08
CA MET A 226 51.93 5.96 -55.48
C MET A 226 53.09 6.84 -55.98
N THR A 227 54.33 6.58 -55.57
CA THR A 227 55.51 7.38 -55.96
C THR A 227 56.16 6.94 -57.28
N THR A 228 55.78 5.79 -57.85
CA THR A 228 56.35 5.26 -59.10
C THR A 228 55.58 5.65 -60.36
N ASN A 229 54.38 6.25 -60.24
CA ASN A 229 53.54 6.68 -61.37
C ASN A 229 53.77 8.14 -61.84
N GLU A 230 54.61 8.95 -61.19
CA GLU A 230 54.82 10.37 -61.56
C GLU A 230 55.98 10.61 -62.55
N HIS A 231 56.57 9.57 -63.13
CA HIS A 231 57.74 9.74 -64.01
C HIS A 231 57.62 8.99 -65.34
N GLN A 232 56.72 9.45 -66.21
CA GLN A 232 56.94 9.50 -67.66
C GLN A 232 55.89 10.37 -68.36
N GLU A 233 56.36 11.19 -69.31
CA GLU A 233 55.68 12.21 -70.16
C GLU A 233 55.99 13.66 -69.73
N SER A 234 57.19 14.18 -70.00
CA SER A 234 57.71 14.67 -71.30
C SER A 234 57.06 15.98 -71.80
N ALA A 235 57.69 17.08 -71.41
CA ALA A 235 57.95 18.33 -72.14
C ALA A 235 57.21 18.60 -73.47
N PHE A 236 56.57 19.77 -73.56
CA PHE A 236 56.85 20.77 -74.61
C PHE A 236 56.60 22.20 -74.09
N ILE A 237 57.49 23.09 -74.51
CA ILE A 237 57.68 24.50 -74.15
C ILE A 237 56.83 25.37 -75.10
N SER A 238 56.24 26.48 -74.66
CA SER A 238 56.43 27.80 -75.32
C SER A 238 55.66 28.95 -74.63
N ALA A 239 56.28 30.12 -74.67
CA ALA A 239 55.94 31.37 -74.01
C ALA A 239 55.42 32.45 -74.99
N SER A 240 54.92 33.56 -74.42
CA SER A 240 54.51 34.84 -75.05
C SER A 240 53.10 34.83 -75.65
N GLY A 241 52.20 35.82 -75.51
CA GLY A 241 52.30 37.24 -75.17
C GLY A 241 51.09 37.97 -75.81
N PRO A 242 50.86 39.27 -75.56
CA PRO A 242 49.54 39.87 -75.27
C PRO A 242 48.84 40.56 -76.47
N VAL A 243 47.60 41.05 -76.28
CA VAL A 243 47.19 42.48 -76.42
C VAL A 243 45.67 42.67 -76.21
N LEU A 244 45.37 43.79 -75.57
CA LEU A 244 44.12 44.37 -75.08
C LEU A 244 43.19 44.93 -76.17
N SER A 245 41.90 45.11 -75.83
CA SER A 245 41.02 46.28 -76.13
C SER A 245 39.68 46.07 -75.40
N ILE A 246 39.41 46.62 -74.20
CA ILE A 246 38.97 47.99 -73.84
C ILE A 246 37.69 48.46 -74.55
N SER A 247 36.60 48.55 -73.77
CA SER A 247 35.64 49.69 -73.64
C SER A 247 34.23 49.15 -73.28
N THR A 248 33.39 49.68 -72.39
CA THR A 248 33.40 50.80 -71.44
C THR A 248 32.11 50.64 -70.60
N ILE A 249 32.27 50.57 -69.27
CA ILE A 249 31.38 50.93 -68.14
C ILE A 249 29.89 51.24 -68.40
N THR A 250 29.04 50.62 -67.57
CA THR A 250 28.03 51.36 -66.79
C THR A 250 27.72 50.57 -65.49
N GLU A 251 28.08 51.20 -64.37
CA GLU A 251 27.63 50.98 -62.99
C GLU A 251 26.10 51.16 -62.90
N ASP A 252 25.34 50.73 -61.90
CA ASP A 252 25.49 49.85 -60.75
C ASP A 252 24.06 49.66 -60.22
N ASN A 253 23.91 48.62 -59.39
CA ASN A 253 23.19 48.65 -58.12
C ASN A 253 21.89 47.84 -57.97
N ASP A 254 22.04 46.88 -57.06
CA ASP A 254 21.17 46.41 -55.97
C ASP A 254 19.72 45.97 -56.20
N HIS A 255 19.54 44.71 -55.78
CA HIS A 255 18.49 44.17 -54.92
C HIS A 255 17.07 44.76 -55.04
N GLN A 256 16.16 43.93 -55.53
CA GLN A 256 14.99 43.38 -54.82
C GLN A 256 14.13 42.62 -55.84
N ASP A 257 13.48 41.54 -55.42
CA ASP A 257 12.10 41.23 -55.82
C ASP A 257 11.61 39.97 -55.06
N GLU A 258 10.94 40.24 -53.94
CA GLU A 258 9.68 39.58 -53.55
C GLU A 258 8.56 39.99 -54.56
N PRO A 259 7.25 39.65 -54.47
CA PRO A 259 6.50 38.87 -53.46
C PRO A 259 5.46 37.92 -54.11
N THR A 260 4.55 37.31 -53.34
CA THR A 260 3.08 37.44 -53.59
C THR A 260 2.23 36.80 -52.46
N LYS A 261 1.55 37.71 -51.73
CA LYS A 261 0.18 37.68 -51.14
C LYS A 261 -0.18 36.56 -50.14
N GLY A 262 -0.72 36.83 -48.95
CA GLY A 262 -1.12 38.12 -48.37
C GLY A 262 -1.67 38.00 -46.94
N ASN A 263 -1.47 39.10 -46.21
CA ASN A 263 -2.23 39.77 -45.11
C ASN A 263 -3.53 39.10 -44.62
N ALA A 264 -3.94 39.17 -43.35
CA ALA A 264 -3.74 40.17 -42.29
C ALA A 264 -4.04 39.50 -40.91
N HIS A 265 -3.33 39.78 -39.80
CA HIS A 265 -3.61 40.86 -38.81
C HIS A 265 -5.02 40.73 -38.16
N LEU A 266 -5.27 40.79 -36.85
CA LEU A 266 -4.52 40.92 -35.60
C LEU A 266 -5.56 40.83 -34.44
N GLN A 267 -5.04 40.73 -33.22
CA GLN A 267 -5.59 41.31 -31.97
C GLN A 267 -6.72 40.59 -31.17
N LYS A 268 -6.27 40.02 -30.04
CA LYS A 268 -6.57 40.42 -28.65
C LYS A 268 -8.01 40.85 -28.29
N GLN A 269 -8.64 40.09 -27.38
CA GLN A 269 -9.01 40.46 -25.98
C GLN A 269 -10.03 39.44 -25.45
N VAL A 270 -9.77 38.78 -24.31
CA VAL A 270 -10.28 39.15 -22.97
C VAL A 270 -11.78 39.51 -22.95
N ASN A 271 -12.64 38.62 -22.44
CA ASN A 271 -13.42 38.90 -21.22
C ASN A 271 -14.31 37.75 -20.71
N ARG A 272 -14.58 37.85 -19.40
CA ARG A 272 -15.36 37.00 -18.50
C ARG A 272 -16.89 37.10 -18.71
N ARG A 273 -17.62 36.04 -18.31
CA ARG A 273 -18.80 35.98 -17.36
C ARG A 273 -19.60 34.67 -17.62
N ARG A 274 -19.68 33.70 -16.68
CA ARG A 274 -20.53 33.55 -15.46
C ARG A 274 -22.02 33.20 -15.72
N VAL A 275 -22.43 31.95 -15.46
CA VAL A 275 -23.71 31.48 -14.83
C VAL A 275 -23.48 30.04 -14.31
N LYS A 276 -23.32 29.78 -13.00
CA LYS A 276 -24.25 29.24 -11.98
C LYS A 276 -24.92 27.87 -12.28
N SER A 277 -24.56 26.85 -11.49
CA SER A 277 -25.50 25.97 -10.76
C SER A 277 -24.77 25.26 -9.61
N ALA A 278 -25.48 25.09 -8.50
CA ALA A 278 -24.99 24.75 -7.17
C ALA A 278 -25.24 23.27 -6.79
N ILE A 279 -24.89 22.94 -5.52
CA ILE A 279 -25.08 21.73 -4.69
C ILE A 279 -23.70 21.05 -4.45
N LEU A 280 -22.90 21.47 -3.45
CA LEU A 280 -22.94 21.23 -1.98
C LEU A 280 -22.95 19.73 -1.62
N SER A 281 -22.13 19.13 -0.75
CA SER A 281 -21.03 19.49 0.20
C SER A 281 -20.57 18.13 0.85
N PRO A 282 -19.95 18.07 2.04
CA PRO A 282 -18.56 18.36 2.46
C PRO A 282 -17.94 17.13 3.19
N GLY A 283 -16.74 17.09 3.78
CA GLY A 283 -15.73 18.09 4.09
C GLY A 283 -14.59 17.46 4.90
N SER A 284 -13.42 18.10 4.85
CA SER A 284 -12.33 17.95 5.81
C SER A 284 -11.98 19.36 6.27
N ALA A 285 -11.99 19.61 7.58
CA ALA A 285 -11.55 20.86 8.16
C ALA A 285 -10.84 20.62 9.49
N SER A 286 -9.56 20.96 9.50
CA SER A 286 -8.82 21.40 10.66
C SER A 286 -9.30 22.79 11.08
N SER A 287 -9.46 23.06 12.38
CA SER A 287 -9.51 24.41 12.91
C SER A 287 -9.11 24.45 14.38
N VAL A 288 -8.14 25.32 14.65
CA VAL A 288 -7.58 25.73 15.94
C VAL A 288 -8.43 26.88 16.50
N ARG A 289 -8.78 26.86 17.79
CA ARG A 289 -8.61 28.01 18.72
C ARG A 289 -9.09 27.75 20.17
N GLN A 290 -8.17 28.10 21.08
CA GLN A 290 -8.32 28.81 22.36
C GLN A 290 -8.85 28.12 23.63
N SER A 291 -7.95 28.13 24.62
CA SER A 291 -8.03 27.77 26.05
C SER A 291 -8.82 28.75 26.94
N PRO A 292 -9.10 28.36 28.20
CA PRO A 292 -8.51 29.07 29.34
C PRO A 292 -7.86 28.17 30.40
N ARG A 293 -6.82 28.72 31.05
CA ARG A 293 -6.04 28.16 32.16
C ARG A 293 -6.76 28.35 33.51
N LEU A 294 -6.64 27.40 34.43
CA LEU A 294 -6.72 27.63 35.88
C LEU A 294 -5.44 27.14 36.57
N LYS A 295 -4.92 27.99 37.45
CA LYS A 295 -3.71 27.87 38.25
C LYS A 295 -3.96 27.00 39.49
N VAL A 296 -2.98 26.18 39.89
CA VAL A 296 -2.69 25.94 41.30
C VAL A 296 -1.17 26.02 41.49
N SER A 297 -0.79 26.81 42.50
CA SER A 297 0.56 27.30 42.77
C SER A 297 1.35 26.30 43.62
N THR A 298 2.60 26.10 43.25
CA THR A 298 3.64 25.47 44.07
C THR A 298 4.05 26.43 45.19
N GLN A 299 4.26 25.94 46.41
CA GLN A 299 5.34 26.43 47.26
C GLN A 299 5.79 25.41 48.30
N ILE A 300 7.11 25.30 48.35
CA ILE A 300 7.98 24.43 49.15
C ILE A 300 8.15 25.05 50.54
N LEU A 301 8.18 24.25 51.60
CA LEU A 301 9.04 24.53 52.76
C LEU A 301 9.36 23.27 53.58
N LYS A 302 10.66 23.13 53.85
CA LYS A 302 11.31 22.14 54.70
C LYS A 302 10.82 22.26 56.16
N LEU A 303 10.83 21.14 56.89
CA LEU A 303 11.49 20.92 58.21
C LEU A 303 10.75 19.86 59.04
N TYR A 304 11.53 19.18 59.89
CA TYR A 304 11.26 18.02 60.75
C TYR A 304 11.32 16.67 60.01
N GLY A 305 12.26 15.75 60.28
CA GLY A 305 13.05 15.55 61.49
C GLY A 305 12.64 14.19 62.08
N ASP A 306 13.48 13.19 61.79
CA ASP A 306 13.92 12.08 62.66
C ASP A 306 12.88 11.35 63.53
N VAL A 307 12.72 10.03 63.33
CA VAL A 307 12.92 8.98 64.37
C VAL A 307 12.98 7.61 63.67
N GLY A 308 14.09 6.89 63.85
CA GLY A 308 14.01 5.49 64.28
C GLY A 308 14.64 4.42 63.39
N SER A 309 15.97 4.28 63.48
CA SER A 309 16.69 3.03 63.20
C SER A 309 16.85 2.24 64.50
N THR A 310 16.64 0.92 64.44
CA THR A 310 17.34 -0.15 65.18
C THR A 310 17.68 0.03 66.66
N VAL A 311 17.02 -0.76 67.52
CA VAL A 311 17.66 -1.70 68.47
C VAL A 311 16.91 -3.03 68.35
#